data_AF-A0A6S6S5L8-F1
#
_entry.id   AF-A0A6S6S5L8-F1
#
_cell.length_a   1.000
_cell.length_b   1.000
_cell.length_c   1.000
_cell.angle_alpha   90.00
_cell.angle_beta   90.00
_cell.angle_gamma   90.00
#
_symmetry.space_group_name_H-M   'P 1'
#
loop_
_entity.id
_entity.type
_entity.pdbx_description
1 polymer ?
#
loop_
_entity_poly.entity_id
_entity_poly.type
_entity_poly.pdbx_seq_one_letter_code
_entity_poly.pdbx_strand_id
1 'polypeptide(L)'
;MRDIDELRKEFNNFSDKNFAQFGGDGQQCASDEEVDLQDYPSYTEALYAKLVAPNVSGIYISRWDIKDIASAAGDSMAIHPRKRMFELLMKYGTSKENMQSILYALEAHMENKIDIYNEFIDGYPTSKEVFQPKIDKARKTIKLFPQIIEEYFNDDIV
;
A
#
# COMPACT_ATOMS: atom_id res chain seq x y z
N MET A 1 1.00 27.04 35.73
CA MET A 1 0.51 27.61 34.46
C MET A 1 1.75 28.07 33.72
N ARG A 2 2.08 27.54 32.53
CA ARG A 2 3.33 27.92 31.85
C ARG A 2 3.23 29.37 31.35
N ASP A 3 4.31 30.12 31.48
CA ASP A 3 4.38 31.53 31.13
C ASP A 3 4.32 31.71 29.60
N ILE A 4 3.46 32.62 29.13
CA ILE A 4 3.25 32.87 27.69
C ILE A 4 4.53 33.44 27.06
N ASP A 5 5.32 34.20 27.80
CA ASP A 5 6.57 34.75 27.30
C ASP A 5 7.67 33.69 27.21
N GLU A 6 7.62 32.66 28.05
CA GLU A 6 8.47 31.48 27.97
C GLU A 6 8.14 30.64 26.72
N LEU A 7 6.85 30.43 26.43
CA LEU A 7 6.38 29.76 25.20
C LEU A 7 6.76 30.52 23.92
N ARG A 8 6.68 31.86 23.94
CA ARG A 8 7.11 32.69 22.79
C ARG A 8 8.61 32.61 22.56
N LYS A 9 9.39 32.50 23.64
CA LYS A 9 10.84 32.35 23.57
C LYS A 9 11.24 30.96 23.05
N GLU A 10 10.53 29.91 23.45
CA GLU A 10 10.67 28.56 22.89
C GLU A 10 10.30 28.50 21.40
N PHE A 11 9.22 29.17 21.00
CA PHE A 11 8.80 29.24 19.59
C PHE A 11 9.79 30.01 18.72
N ASN A 12 10.34 31.13 19.21
CA ASN A 12 11.32 31.92 18.47
C ASN A 12 12.71 31.25 18.40
N ASN A 13 13.03 30.35 19.34
CA ASN A 13 14.23 29.50 19.26
C ASN A 13 14.07 28.31 18.30
N PHE A 14 12.88 28.10 17.74
CA PHE A 14 12.61 27.12 16.70
C PHE A 14 13.12 27.68 15.35
N SER A 15 14.41 27.49 15.07
CA SER A 15 15.01 27.86 13.77
C SER A 15 14.78 26.79 12.70
N ASP A 16 14.94 27.13 11.42
CA ASP A 16 14.81 26.23 10.26
C ASP A 16 15.62 24.92 10.37
N LYS A 17 16.66 24.88 11.21
CA LYS A 17 17.41 23.66 11.54
C LYS A 17 16.59 22.61 12.29
N ASN A 18 15.58 23.03 13.07
CA ASN A 18 14.63 22.12 13.72
C ASN A 18 13.52 21.68 12.75
N PHE A 19 13.24 22.46 11.70
CA PHE A 19 12.29 22.09 10.65
C PHE A 19 12.90 21.11 9.64
N ALA A 20 14.21 21.19 9.40
CA ALA A 20 14.97 20.18 8.64
C ALA A 20 14.86 18.77 9.26
N GLN A 21 14.52 18.66 10.55
CA GLN A 21 14.27 17.39 11.23
C GLN A 21 12.83 16.86 11.05
N PHE A 22 11.90 17.69 10.54
CA PHE A 22 10.48 17.33 10.33
C PHE A 22 9.96 17.57 8.90
N GLY A 23 10.83 17.96 7.97
CA GLY A 23 10.55 17.96 6.53
C GLY A 23 10.99 19.24 5.85
N GLY A 24 12.11 19.19 5.14
CA GLY A 24 12.56 20.31 4.32
C GLY A 24 13.97 20.19 3.76
N ASP A 25 14.25 19.09 3.05
CA ASP A 25 15.01 19.04 1.79
C ASP A 25 15.37 17.59 1.48
N GLY A 26 14.56 16.93 0.64
CA GLY A 26 14.96 15.74 -0.14
C GLY A 26 15.44 14.48 0.57
N GLN A 27 15.54 14.43 1.90
CA GLN A 27 16.12 13.27 2.60
C GLN A 27 15.03 12.33 3.12
N GLN A 28 15.13 11.10 2.62
CA GLN A 28 14.26 9.97 2.89
C GLN A 28 14.07 9.75 4.39
N CYS A 29 12.93 9.17 4.73
CA CYS A 29 12.73 8.43 5.97
C CYS A 29 13.83 7.36 6.07
N ALA A 30 14.95 7.69 6.72
CA ALA A 30 15.95 6.73 7.15
C ALA A 30 15.34 5.95 8.31
N SER A 31 14.67 4.86 8.00
CA SER A 31 14.63 3.73 8.92
C SER A 31 16.01 3.08 8.86
N ASP A 32 16.71 3.04 9.99
CA ASP A 32 18.04 2.42 10.19
C ASP A 32 18.01 0.88 10.07
N GLU A 33 17.54 0.38 8.94
CA GLU A 33 17.95 -0.89 8.37
C GLU A 33 18.22 -0.60 6.89
N GLU A 34 19.47 -0.28 6.55
CA GLU A 34 19.96 -0.39 5.18
C GLU A 34 19.94 -1.88 4.79
N VAL A 35 18.76 -2.37 4.44
CA VAL A 35 18.60 -3.64 3.74
C VAL A 35 18.83 -3.32 2.28
N ASP A 36 19.94 -3.83 1.74
CA ASP A 36 20.34 -3.67 0.34
C ASP A 36 19.15 -3.92 -0.59
N LEU A 37 18.74 -2.87 -1.30
CA LEU A 37 17.59 -2.88 -2.20
C LEU A 37 17.85 -3.72 -3.46
N GLN A 38 19.07 -4.24 -3.65
CA GLN A 38 19.43 -5.13 -4.75
C GLN A 38 18.72 -6.50 -4.70
N ASP A 39 18.21 -6.92 -3.53
CA ASP A 39 17.61 -8.24 -3.36
C ASP A 39 16.14 -8.36 -3.82
N TYR A 40 15.55 -7.28 -4.35
CA TYR A 40 14.14 -7.27 -4.75
C TYR A 40 13.98 -7.41 -6.26
N PRO A 41 13.18 -8.38 -6.73
CA PRO A 41 12.89 -8.48 -8.15
C PRO A 41 12.26 -7.18 -8.68
N SER A 42 12.67 -6.74 -9.87
CA SER A 42 12.15 -5.53 -10.52
C SER A 42 10.61 -5.51 -10.62
N TYR A 43 9.99 -6.69 -10.64
CA TYR A 43 8.53 -6.83 -10.66
C TYR A 43 7.85 -6.35 -9.36
N THR A 44 8.54 -6.34 -8.21
CA THR A 44 7.95 -5.89 -6.92
C THR A 44 7.53 -4.42 -7.00
N GLU A 45 8.37 -3.55 -7.54
CA GLU A 45 8.05 -2.12 -7.73
C GLU A 45 6.93 -1.93 -8.75
N ALA A 46 6.94 -2.71 -9.83
CA ALA A 46 5.88 -2.69 -10.84
C ALA A 46 4.52 -3.11 -10.25
N LEU A 47 4.50 -4.18 -9.44
CA LEU A 47 3.30 -4.63 -8.75
C LEU A 47 2.85 -3.61 -7.69
N TYR A 48 3.77 -3.02 -6.93
CA TYR A 48 3.41 -1.98 -5.96
C TYR A 48 2.72 -0.78 -6.65
N ALA A 49 3.25 -0.32 -7.77
CA ALA A 49 2.68 0.78 -8.54
C ALA A 49 1.30 0.44 -9.15
N LYS A 50 1.08 -0.83 -9.55
CA LYS A 50 -0.18 -1.28 -10.15
C LYS A 50 -1.26 -1.61 -9.11
N LEU A 51 -0.87 -2.19 -7.97
CA LEU A 51 -1.79 -2.79 -7.00
C LEU A 51 -2.05 -1.88 -5.78
N VAL A 52 -1.01 -1.22 -5.27
CA VAL A 52 -1.08 -0.50 -3.98
C VAL A 52 -1.33 1.00 -4.16
N ALA A 53 -0.93 1.57 -5.30
CA ALA A 53 -1.12 3.00 -5.58
C ALA A 53 -2.62 3.33 -5.76
N PRO A 54 -3.28 4.09 -4.85
CA PRO A 54 -4.74 4.24 -4.86
C PRO A 54 -5.27 4.99 -6.08
N ASN A 55 -4.45 5.86 -6.68
CA ASN A 55 -4.78 6.56 -7.91
C ASN A 55 -4.86 5.60 -9.11
N VAL A 56 -4.17 4.47 -9.05
CA VAL A 56 -4.17 3.41 -10.08
C VAL A 56 -5.21 2.35 -9.75
N SER A 57 -5.14 1.75 -8.56
CA SER A 57 -6.00 0.62 -8.16
C SER A 57 -7.39 1.00 -7.69
N GLY A 58 -7.65 2.29 -7.42
CA GLY A 58 -8.94 2.78 -6.95
C GLY A 58 -9.21 2.55 -5.46
N ILE A 59 -8.41 1.71 -4.80
CA ILE A 59 -8.56 1.36 -3.39
C ILE A 59 -7.28 1.69 -2.64
N TYR A 60 -7.42 2.39 -1.52
CA TYR A 60 -6.32 2.57 -0.59
C TYR A 60 -6.15 1.33 0.26
N ILE A 61 -4.96 0.73 0.20
CA ILE A 61 -4.57 -0.40 1.03
C ILE A 61 -3.70 0.14 2.17
N SER A 62 -4.18 0.01 3.40
CA SER A 62 -3.47 0.40 4.62
C SER A 62 -2.49 -0.67 5.07
N ARG A 63 -1.70 -0.36 6.09
CA ARG A 63 -0.81 -1.34 6.75
C ARG A 63 -1.57 -2.51 7.37
N TRP A 64 -2.74 -2.23 7.94
CA TRP A 64 -3.60 -3.27 8.52
C TRP A 64 -4.17 -4.17 7.43
N ASP A 65 -4.61 -3.58 6.32
CA ASP A 65 -5.13 -4.35 5.19
C ASP A 65 -4.04 -5.28 4.62
N ILE A 66 -2.78 -4.82 4.48
CA ILE A 66 -1.67 -5.69 4.03
C ILE A 66 -1.43 -6.83 5.02
N LYS A 67 -1.49 -6.56 6.33
CA LYS A 67 -1.33 -7.59 7.35
C LYS A 67 -2.43 -8.64 7.27
N ASP A 68 -3.68 -8.21 7.08
CA ASP A 68 -4.83 -9.10 6.99
C ASP A 68 -4.79 -9.92 5.70
N ILE A 69 -4.36 -9.32 4.58
CA ILE A 69 -4.12 -10.01 3.31
C ILE A 69 -3.02 -11.06 3.47
N ALA A 70 -1.90 -10.73 4.12
CA ALA A 70 -0.83 -11.68 4.40
C ALA A 70 -1.36 -12.87 5.23
N SER A 71 -2.10 -12.58 6.30
CA SER A 71 -2.71 -13.60 7.17
C SER A 71 -3.68 -14.51 6.41
N ALA A 72 -4.48 -13.96 5.50
CA ALA A 72 -5.39 -14.74 4.67
C ALA A 72 -4.66 -15.59 3.63
N ALA A 73 -3.48 -15.16 3.18
CA ALA A 73 -2.62 -15.91 2.27
C ALA A 73 -1.73 -16.96 2.95
N GLY A 74 -1.79 -17.08 4.29
CA GLY A 74 -1.01 -18.04 5.07
C GLY A 74 0.33 -17.51 5.60
N ASP A 75 0.62 -16.22 5.42
CA ASP A 75 1.79 -15.55 5.96
C ASP A 75 1.46 -14.76 7.25
N SER A 76 2.47 -14.50 8.09
CA SER A 76 2.30 -13.67 9.28
C SER A 76 3.40 -12.64 9.36
N MET A 77 3.02 -11.36 9.34
CA MET A 77 3.96 -10.25 9.40
C MET A 77 3.66 -9.27 10.53
N ALA A 78 4.75 -8.69 11.07
CA ALA A 78 4.67 -7.54 11.95
C ALA A 78 4.32 -6.27 11.17
N ILE A 79 3.79 -5.26 11.88
CA ILE A 79 3.47 -3.97 11.24
C ILE A 79 4.77 -3.20 10.97
N HIS A 80 5.00 -2.88 9.70
CA HIS A 80 6.12 -2.08 9.20
C HIS A 80 5.60 -0.89 8.37
N PRO A 81 6.47 0.00 7.83
CA PRO A 81 6.06 0.95 6.81
C PRO A 81 5.35 0.27 5.63
N ARG A 82 4.33 0.91 5.06
CA ARG A 82 3.44 0.27 4.06
C ARG A 82 4.18 -0.36 2.89
N LYS A 83 5.17 0.34 2.32
CA LYS A 83 5.98 -0.17 1.21
C LYS A 83 6.75 -1.42 1.63
N ARG A 84 7.40 -1.38 2.79
CA ARG A 84 8.11 -2.52 3.38
C ARG A 84 7.19 -3.72 3.61
N MET A 85 5.96 -3.51 4.07
CA MET A 85 5.01 -4.61 4.25
C MET A 85 4.64 -5.28 2.93
N PHE A 86 4.46 -4.49 1.86
CA PHE A 86 4.23 -5.05 0.53
C PHE A 86 5.44 -5.83 0.01
N GLU A 87 6.65 -5.30 0.19
CA GLU A 87 7.90 -6.00 -0.15
C GLU A 87 8.03 -7.34 0.57
N LEU A 88 7.69 -7.40 1.87
CA LEU A 88 7.66 -8.64 2.64
C LEU A 88 6.60 -9.62 2.10
N LEU A 89 5.42 -9.12 1.73
CA LEU A 89 4.38 -9.93 1.10
C LEU A 89 4.86 -10.53 -0.24
N MET A 90 5.58 -9.76 -1.07
CA MET A 90 6.14 -10.26 -2.33
C MET A 90 7.26 -11.28 -2.11
N LYS A 91 8.03 -11.17 -1.02
CA LYS A 91 9.00 -12.21 -0.62
C LYS A 91 8.33 -13.53 -0.27
N TYR A 92 7.13 -13.50 0.30
CA TYR A 92 6.33 -14.71 0.52
C TYR A 92 5.79 -15.28 -0.80
N GLY A 93 5.37 -14.43 -1.73
CA GLY A 93 4.84 -14.78 -3.05
C GLY A 93 5.85 -15.28 -4.09
N THR A 94 6.95 -15.93 -3.68
CA THR A 94 7.99 -16.41 -4.63
C THR A 94 7.60 -17.68 -5.38
N SER A 95 6.58 -18.41 -4.93
CA SER A 95 5.98 -19.52 -5.66
C SER A 95 4.64 -19.11 -6.29
N LYS A 96 4.25 -19.81 -7.37
CA LYS A 96 2.96 -19.63 -8.03
C LYS A 96 1.79 -19.76 -7.05
N GLU A 97 1.84 -20.78 -6.19
CA GLU A 97 0.80 -21.07 -5.20
C GLU A 97 0.68 -19.96 -4.14
N ASN A 98 1.81 -19.45 -3.63
CA ASN A 98 1.81 -18.36 -2.66
C ASN A 98 1.32 -17.06 -3.29
N MET A 99 1.78 -16.74 -4.51
CA MET A 99 1.32 -15.55 -5.23
C MET A 99 -0.17 -15.65 -5.54
N GLN A 100 -0.68 -16.81 -5.95
CA GLN A 100 -2.12 -17.03 -6.14
C GLN A 100 -2.88 -16.77 -4.84
N SER A 101 -2.41 -17.29 -3.72
CA SER A 101 -3.03 -17.08 -2.40
C SER A 101 -3.05 -15.60 -2.01
N ILE A 102 -1.96 -14.86 -2.28
CA ILE A 102 -1.89 -13.41 -2.08
C ILE A 102 -2.92 -12.68 -2.96
N LEU A 103 -2.98 -13.01 -4.25
CA LEU A 103 -3.87 -12.34 -5.19
C LEU A 103 -5.34 -12.64 -4.88
N TYR A 104 -5.69 -13.85 -4.44
CA TYR A 104 -7.04 -14.17 -3.97
C TYR A 104 -7.42 -13.39 -2.71
N ALA A 105 -6.52 -13.30 -1.73
CA ALA A 105 -6.74 -12.51 -0.52
C ALA A 105 -6.90 -11.00 -0.85
N LEU A 106 -6.09 -10.50 -1.78
CA LEU A 106 -6.18 -9.12 -2.27
C LEU A 106 -7.49 -8.87 -3.03
N GLU A 107 -7.94 -9.81 -3.86
CA GLU A 107 -9.21 -9.73 -4.59
C GLU A 107 -10.37 -9.65 -3.61
N ALA A 108 -10.43 -10.55 -2.63
CA ALA A 108 -11.45 -10.55 -1.59
C ALA A 108 -11.44 -9.22 -0.81
N HIS A 109 -10.26 -8.69 -0.48
CA HIS A 109 -10.15 -7.38 0.16
C HIS A 109 -10.73 -6.26 -0.73
N MET A 110 -10.40 -6.26 -2.02
CA MET A 110 -10.86 -5.24 -2.95
C MET A 110 -12.37 -5.32 -3.20
N GLU A 111 -12.94 -6.52 -3.33
CA GLU A 111 -14.38 -6.74 -3.44
C GLU A 111 -15.12 -6.19 -2.21
N ASN A 112 -14.65 -6.48 -1.00
CA ASN A 112 -15.23 -5.92 0.23
C ASN A 112 -15.25 -4.38 0.22
N LYS A 113 -14.21 -3.71 -0.30
CA LYS A 113 -14.19 -2.25 -0.43
C LYS A 113 -15.13 -1.74 -1.51
N ILE A 114 -15.28 -2.49 -2.61
CA ILE A 114 -16.26 -2.17 -3.66
C ILE A 114 -17.68 -2.24 -3.10
N ASP A 115 -17.98 -3.24 -2.27
CA ASP A 115 -19.30 -3.37 -1.64
C ASP A 115 -19.60 -2.18 -0.73
N ILE A 116 -18.64 -1.76 0.10
CA ILE A 116 -18.76 -0.54 0.92
C ILE A 116 -19.01 0.70 0.03
N TYR A 117 -18.33 0.81 -1.10
CA TYR A 117 -18.57 1.93 -2.04
C TYR A 117 -19.97 1.87 -2.66
N ASN A 118 -20.47 0.68 -3.01
CA ASN A 118 -21.84 0.51 -3.51
C ASN A 118 -22.88 0.87 -2.45
N GLU A 119 -22.68 0.45 -1.20
CA GLU A 119 -23.54 0.84 -0.07
C GLU A 119 -23.64 2.38 0.08
N PHE A 120 -22.52 3.09 -0.09
CA PHE A 120 -22.55 4.56 -0.08
C PHE A 120 -23.28 5.16 -1.28
N ILE A 121 -23.15 4.57 -2.47
CA ILE A 121 -23.88 5.03 -3.66
C ILE A 121 -25.38 4.82 -3.48
N ASP A 122 -25.79 3.67 -2.95
CA ASP A 122 -27.19 3.33 -2.74
C ASP A 122 -27.83 4.19 -1.65
N GLY A 123 -27.11 4.43 -0.54
CA GLY A 123 -27.56 5.29 0.55
C GLY A 123 -27.50 6.79 0.22
N TYR A 124 -26.53 7.20 -0.61
CA TYR A 124 -26.27 8.59 -0.97
C TYR A 124 -25.95 8.72 -2.47
N PRO A 125 -26.96 8.79 -3.34
CA PRO A 125 -26.77 8.73 -4.80
C PRO A 125 -25.85 9.81 -5.39
N THR A 126 -25.75 10.97 -4.74
CA THR A 126 -24.83 12.05 -5.15
C THR A 126 -23.36 11.67 -4.99
N SER A 127 -23.04 10.69 -4.14
CA SER A 127 -21.68 10.17 -3.94
C SER A 127 -21.19 9.31 -5.12
N LYS A 128 -22.07 8.93 -6.04
CA LYS A 128 -21.75 8.13 -7.22
C LYS A 128 -20.60 8.70 -8.05
N GLU A 129 -20.55 10.01 -8.22
CA GLU A 129 -19.49 10.68 -8.97
C GLU A 129 -18.10 10.50 -8.33
N VAL A 130 -18.06 10.27 -7.01
CA VAL A 130 -16.81 10.06 -6.24
C VAL A 130 -16.40 8.59 -6.24
N PHE A 131 -17.36 7.68 -6.07
CA PHE A 131 -17.08 6.27 -5.85
C PHE A 131 -17.05 5.42 -7.11
N GLN A 132 -17.85 5.73 -8.14
CA GLN A 132 -17.86 4.96 -9.39
C GLN A 132 -16.47 4.90 -10.05
N PRO A 133 -15.71 6.00 -10.18
CA PRO A 133 -14.37 5.94 -10.77
C PRO A 133 -13.38 5.09 -9.97
N LYS A 134 -13.58 4.94 -8.65
CA LYS A 134 -12.77 4.09 -7.77
C LYS A 134 -13.12 2.61 -7.98
N ILE A 135 -14.41 2.30 -8.05
CA ILE A 135 -14.91 0.95 -8.35
C ILE A 135 -14.39 0.50 -9.72
N ASP A 136 -14.48 1.35 -10.75
CA ASP A 136 -14.04 1.03 -12.10
C ASP A 136 -12.54 0.70 -12.16
N LYS A 137 -11.72 1.45 -11.40
CA LYS A 137 -10.28 1.18 -11.25
C LYS A 137 -10.02 -0.13 -10.51
N ALA A 138 -10.71 -0.38 -9.40
CA ALA A 138 -10.58 -1.61 -8.64
C ALA A 138 -10.90 -2.85 -9.48
N ARG A 139 -12.01 -2.81 -10.23
CA ARG A 139 -12.41 -3.88 -11.16
C ARG A 139 -11.40 -4.09 -12.28
N LYS A 140 -10.78 -3.02 -12.80
CA LYS A 140 -9.70 -3.14 -13.79
C LYS A 140 -8.45 -3.79 -13.18
N THR A 141 -8.08 -3.43 -11.95
CA THR A 141 -6.94 -4.01 -11.26
C THR A 141 -7.12 -5.49 -10.96
N ILE A 142 -8.30 -5.92 -10.48
CA ILE A 142 -8.60 -7.35 -10.23
C ILE A 142 -8.44 -8.18 -11.50
N LYS A 143 -8.87 -7.66 -12.66
CA LYS A 143 -8.69 -8.33 -13.96
C LYS A 143 -7.24 -8.58 -14.35
N LEU A 144 -6.27 -7.89 -13.73
CA LEU A 144 -4.85 -8.12 -13.99
C LEU A 144 -4.30 -9.33 -13.22
N PHE A 145 -4.98 -9.83 -12.20
CA PHE A 145 -4.41 -10.85 -11.30
C PHE A 145 -4.05 -12.16 -12.03
N PRO A 146 -4.89 -12.70 -12.94
CA PRO A 146 -4.50 -13.86 -13.73
C PRO A 146 -3.27 -13.58 -14.61
N GLN A 147 -3.16 -12.37 -15.18
CA GLN A 147 -2.04 -11.97 -16.04
C GLN A 147 -0.73 -11.89 -15.25
N ILE A 148 -0.77 -11.47 -13.98
CA ILE A 148 0.40 -11.45 -13.09
C ILE A 148 0.94 -12.88 -12.89
N ILE A 149 0.06 -13.85 -12.69
CA ILE A 149 0.45 -15.26 -12.58
C ILE A 149 1.08 -15.76 -13.89
N GLU A 150 0.48 -15.42 -15.03
CA GLU A 150 1.00 -15.83 -16.33
C GLU A 150 2.35 -15.18 -16.66
N GLU A 151 2.52 -13.89 -16.36
CA GLU A 151 3.71 -13.11 -16.69
C GLU A 151 4.93 -13.52 -15.86
N TYR A 152 4.74 -13.86 -14.58
CA TYR A 152 5.85 -14.10 -13.65
C TYR A 152 6.01 -15.55 -13.20
N PHE A 153 5.05 -16.45 -13.46
CA PHE A 153 5.02 -17.81 -12.92
C PHE A 153 4.56 -18.90 -13.92
N ASN A 154 4.57 -18.62 -15.23
CA ASN A 154 4.45 -19.69 -16.22
C ASN A 154 5.84 -20.23 -16.60
N ASP A 155 6.05 -21.52 -16.35
CA ASP A 155 7.30 -22.24 -16.60
C ASP A 155 7.48 -22.73 -18.06
N ASP A 156 6.64 -22.29 -19.00
CA ASP A 156 6.66 -22.79 -20.39
C ASP A 156 7.43 -21.87 -21.35
N ILE A 157 8.72 -21.58 -21.08
CA ILE A 157 9.76 -21.40 -22.12
C ILE A 157 11.13 -21.78 -21.54
N VAL A 158 11.44 -23.09 -21.48
CA VAL A 158 12.74 -23.66 -21.91
C VAL A 158 12.48 -25.04 -22.52
#